data_AF-A0A242PA40-F1
#
_entry.id   AF-A0A242PA40-F1
#
_cell.length_a   1.000
_cell.length_b   1.000
_cell.length_c   1.000
_cell.angle_alpha   90.00
_cell.angle_beta   90.00
_cell.angle_gamma   90.00
#
_symmetry.space_group_name_H-M   'P 1'
#
loop_
_entity.id
_entity.type
_entity.pdbx_description
1 polymer ?
#
loop_
_entity_poly.entity_id
_entity_poly.type
_entity_poly.pdbx_seq_one_letter_code
_entity_poly.pdbx_strand_id
1 'polypeptide(L)'
;MLNKTVLKSNAFKRIAILSAFASIFLVGCSSDQNYKREVDGNEDYLNSPALKSLVIPEGVSVPIEAGDYYVDKNNIEGIVGKQLDIRPPTLPIPTISEAFVIYNHGMVTFNAPVSYGVWNNIPSSLNKQNILLSSSDSKTIKTDNAVIIRQDEQQPVRASFVINRQIIGETETITIVLNSLTRGGEDLMSQPIEVQRYVVGLFNQIMDDVAPESLRTVPIKEKTEEDKKDSKESDPNKDLKEDLKDSIRKDR
;
A
#
# COMPACT_ATOMS: atom_id res chain seq x y z
N MET A 1 -27.72 41.50 -43.47
CA MET A 1 -28.41 41.48 -42.16
C MET A 1 -28.20 40.09 -41.54
N LEU A 2 -27.21 39.92 -40.63
CA LEU A 2 -27.06 38.67 -39.88
C LEU A 2 -27.92 38.73 -38.62
N ASN A 3 -28.83 37.77 -38.50
CA ASN A 3 -29.87 37.73 -37.48
C ASN A 3 -29.27 37.36 -36.11
N LYS A 4 -29.02 38.38 -35.26
CA LYS A 4 -28.42 38.24 -33.92
C LYS A 4 -29.23 37.35 -32.95
N THR A 5 -30.49 37.05 -33.25
CA THR A 5 -31.37 36.21 -32.43
C THR A 5 -31.08 34.71 -32.55
N VAL A 6 -30.55 34.24 -33.70
CA VAL A 6 -30.25 32.81 -33.93
C VAL A 6 -28.94 32.38 -33.26
N LEU A 7 -27.95 33.29 -33.20
CA LEU A 7 -26.66 33.03 -32.54
C LEU A 7 -26.78 32.91 -31.01
N LYS A 8 -27.72 33.65 -30.40
CA LYS A 8 -27.93 33.62 -28.95
C LYS A 8 -28.54 32.28 -28.50
N SER A 9 -29.47 31.69 -29.27
CA SER A 9 -30.13 30.44 -28.87
C SER A 9 -29.20 29.21 -28.93
N ASN A 10 -28.31 29.15 -29.92
CA ASN A 10 -27.36 28.05 -30.06
C ASN A 10 -26.25 28.11 -29.00
N ALA A 11 -25.79 29.31 -28.62
CA ALA A 11 -24.82 29.48 -27.54
C ALA A 11 -25.43 29.08 -26.18
N PHE A 12 -26.66 29.49 -25.89
CA PHE A 12 -27.36 29.09 -24.65
C PHE A 12 -27.62 27.57 -24.59
N LYS A 13 -28.02 26.94 -25.71
CA LYS A 13 -28.19 25.47 -25.77
C LYS A 13 -26.88 24.73 -25.52
N ARG A 14 -25.77 25.19 -26.12
CA ARG A 14 -24.44 24.57 -25.92
C ARG A 14 -23.94 24.71 -24.48
N ILE A 15 -24.15 25.87 -23.85
CA ILE A 15 -23.77 26.10 -22.44
C ILE A 15 -24.61 25.22 -21.50
N ALA A 16 -25.92 25.13 -21.73
CA ALA A 16 -26.81 24.29 -20.91
C ALA A 16 -26.49 22.80 -21.02
N ILE A 17 -26.14 22.33 -22.22
CA ILE A 17 -25.69 20.96 -22.46
C ILE A 17 -24.36 20.71 -21.72
N LEU A 18 -23.39 21.63 -21.84
CA LEU A 18 -22.09 21.48 -21.17
C LEU A 18 -22.21 21.48 -19.64
N SER A 19 -23.09 22.32 -19.07
CA SER A 19 -23.33 22.34 -17.62
C SER A 19 -24.06 21.08 -17.14
N ALA A 20 -25.01 20.55 -17.92
CA ALA A 20 -25.70 19.30 -17.59
C ALA A 20 -24.73 18.11 -17.62
N PHE A 21 -23.89 18.01 -18.65
CA PHE A 21 -22.85 16.98 -18.72
C PHE A 21 -21.84 17.11 -17.56
N ALA A 22 -21.36 18.32 -17.24
CA ALA A 22 -20.48 18.54 -16.10
C ALA A 22 -21.10 18.12 -14.75
N SER A 23 -22.40 18.37 -14.55
CA SER A 23 -23.11 17.95 -13.34
C SER A 23 -23.26 16.43 -13.21
N ILE A 24 -23.45 15.71 -14.31
CA ILE A 24 -23.54 14.24 -14.31
C ILE A 24 -22.17 13.60 -14.02
N PHE A 25 -21.09 14.16 -14.57
CA PHE A 25 -19.73 13.69 -14.28
C PHE A 25 -19.29 13.93 -12.83
N LEU A 26 -19.78 14.98 -12.16
CA LEU A 26 -19.47 15.23 -10.74
C LEU A 26 -20.06 14.17 -9.78
N VAL A 27 -21.24 13.63 -10.10
CA VAL A 27 -21.93 12.66 -9.22
C VAL A 27 -21.35 11.25 -9.38
N GLY A 28 -20.77 10.91 -10.54
CA GLY A 28 -20.25 9.57 -10.84
C GLY A 28 -18.99 9.15 -10.06
N CYS A 29 -18.19 10.11 -9.55
CA CYS A 29 -17.01 9.81 -8.73
C CYS A 29 -17.22 10.06 -7.23
N SER A 30 -18.42 10.49 -6.80
CA SER A 30 -18.78 10.62 -5.39
C SER A 30 -19.17 9.25 -4.80
N SER A 31 -18.39 8.22 -5.10
CA SER A 31 -18.52 6.94 -4.41
C SER A 31 -17.93 7.11 -3.02
N ASP A 32 -18.72 6.77 -2.00
CA ASP A 32 -18.17 6.44 -0.70
C ASP A 32 -17.04 5.42 -0.91
N GLN A 33 -15.90 5.65 -0.27
CA GLN A 33 -14.68 4.84 -0.35
C GLN A 33 -14.54 3.97 0.90
N ASN A 34 -15.42 4.16 1.89
CA ASN A 34 -15.40 3.39 3.13
C ASN A 34 -15.51 1.89 2.85
N TYR A 35 -16.29 1.47 1.83
CA TYR A 35 -16.36 0.05 1.43
C TYR A 35 -14.99 -0.62 1.14
N LYS A 36 -13.94 0.16 0.83
CA LYS A 36 -12.58 -0.37 0.64
C LYS A 36 -11.87 -0.72 1.96
N ARG A 37 -12.47 -0.38 3.10
CA ARG A 37 -11.92 -0.47 4.46
C ARG A 37 -12.83 -1.23 5.41
N GLU A 38 -14.12 -1.30 5.13
CA GLU A 38 -15.11 -1.92 6.00
C GLU A 38 -15.32 -3.39 5.65
N VAL A 39 -15.76 -4.17 6.63
CA VAL A 39 -16.28 -5.52 6.40
C VAL A 39 -17.59 -5.47 5.60
N ASP A 40 -17.77 -6.47 4.75
CA ASP A 40 -19.04 -6.68 4.06
C ASP A 40 -20.12 -7.20 5.02
N GLY A 41 -21.37 -6.80 4.76
CA GLY A 41 -22.54 -7.27 5.51
C GLY A 41 -23.03 -6.30 6.59
N ASN A 42 -23.77 -6.84 7.56
CA ASN A 42 -24.36 -6.09 8.65
C ASN A 42 -23.60 -6.29 9.97
N GLU A 43 -23.91 -5.47 10.96
CA GLU A 43 -23.26 -5.49 12.28
C GLU A 43 -24.15 -6.14 13.36
N ASP A 44 -25.15 -6.94 12.95
CA ASP A 44 -26.15 -7.51 13.87
C ASP A 44 -25.51 -8.38 14.96
N TYR A 45 -24.36 -9.00 14.65
CA TYR A 45 -23.60 -9.82 15.59
C TYR A 45 -23.14 -9.03 16.83
N LEU A 46 -22.93 -7.71 16.72
CA LEU A 46 -22.56 -6.85 17.85
C LEU A 46 -23.70 -6.69 18.87
N ASN A 47 -24.95 -6.92 18.44
CA ASN A 47 -26.14 -6.84 19.29
C ASN A 47 -26.54 -8.20 19.89
N SER A 48 -25.68 -9.23 19.72
CA SER A 48 -25.98 -10.57 20.22
C SER A 48 -26.05 -10.61 21.75
N PRO A 49 -27.02 -11.34 22.34
CA PRO A 49 -27.12 -11.46 23.79
C PRO A 49 -25.88 -12.16 24.37
N ALA A 50 -25.45 -11.74 25.56
CA ALA A 50 -24.32 -12.34 26.25
C ALA A 50 -24.55 -13.83 26.57
N LEU A 51 -23.50 -14.63 26.43
CA LEU A 51 -23.52 -16.07 26.74
C LEU A 51 -23.76 -16.29 28.25
N LYS A 52 -24.75 -17.13 28.57
CA LYS A 52 -25.08 -17.53 29.94
C LYS A 52 -24.73 -19.00 30.16
N SER A 53 -24.09 -19.28 31.29
CA SER A 53 -23.78 -20.66 31.70
C SER A 53 -25.05 -21.44 32.02
N LEU A 54 -25.04 -22.73 31.67
CA LEU A 54 -26.14 -23.64 32.00
C LEU A 54 -26.21 -23.86 33.51
N VAL A 55 -27.39 -23.67 34.10
CA VAL A 55 -27.63 -23.98 35.51
C VAL A 55 -28.08 -25.44 35.62
N ILE A 56 -27.27 -26.27 36.28
CA ILE A 56 -27.50 -27.71 36.40
C ILE A 56 -28.17 -28.00 37.76
N PRO A 57 -29.38 -28.59 37.79
CA PRO A 57 -30.04 -28.98 39.04
C PRO A 57 -29.31 -30.13 39.76
N GLU A 58 -29.52 -30.25 41.06
CA GLU A 58 -28.96 -31.35 41.84
C GLU A 58 -29.44 -32.73 41.32
N GLY A 59 -28.51 -33.69 41.27
CA GLY A 59 -28.78 -35.06 40.82
C GLY A 59 -28.76 -35.28 39.30
N VAL A 60 -28.51 -34.24 38.49
CA VAL A 60 -28.41 -34.34 37.03
C VAL A 60 -26.94 -34.27 36.59
N SER A 61 -26.47 -35.29 35.84
CA SER A 61 -25.15 -35.26 35.21
C SER A 61 -25.25 -34.72 33.78
N VAL A 62 -24.49 -33.67 33.47
CA VAL A 62 -24.31 -33.19 32.09
C VAL A 62 -22.98 -33.67 31.51
N PRO A 63 -22.89 -33.85 30.18
CA PRO A 63 -21.62 -34.11 29.51
C PRO A 63 -20.61 -32.99 29.79
N ILE A 64 -19.33 -33.36 29.84
CA ILE A 64 -18.22 -32.41 29.97
C ILE A 64 -18.23 -31.51 28.73
N GLU A 65 -18.12 -30.19 28.91
CA GLU A 65 -18.03 -29.24 27.79
C GLU A 65 -16.82 -29.59 26.91
N ALA A 66 -17.07 -29.87 25.64
CA ALA A 66 -16.02 -30.03 24.63
C ALA A 66 -15.44 -28.66 24.27
N GLY A 67 -14.13 -28.57 24.15
CA GLY A 67 -13.41 -27.30 23.95
C GLY A 67 -13.61 -26.64 22.58
N ASP A 68 -14.18 -27.35 21.60
CA ASP A 68 -14.25 -26.88 20.20
C ASP A 68 -15.08 -25.60 20.01
N TYR A 69 -16.05 -25.34 20.91
CA TYR A 69 -16.88 -24.13 20.91
C TYR A 69 -16.60 -23.22 22.10
N TYR A 70 -15.51 -23.47 22.83
CA TYR A 70 -15.11 -22.63 23.94
C TYR A 70 -14.61 -21.28 23.42
N VAL A 71 -15.28 -20.20 23.85
CA VAL A 71 -14.87 -18.83 23.53
C VAL A 71 -14.30 -18.19 24.78
N ASP A 72 -13.03 -17.79 24.70
CA ASP A 72 -12.38 -17.04 25.76
C ASP A 72 -13.05 -15.66 25.90
N LYS A 73 -13.29 -15.25 27.16
CA LYS A 73 -13.97 -13.99 27.51
C LYS A 73 -13.01 -12.84 27.79
N ASN A 74 -11.78 -12.92 27.27
CA ASN A 74 -10.84 -11.82 27.37
C ASN A 74 -11.43 -10.55 26.75
N ASN A 75 -11.49 -9.49 27.54
CA ASN A 75 -11.94 -8.19 27.07
C ASN A 75 -10.80 -7.55 26.27
N ILE A 76 -10.78 -7.80 24.96
CA ILE A 76 -9.82 -7.19 24.04
C ILE A 76 -10.43 -5.87 23.57
N GLU A 77 -9.80 -4.77 23.98
CA GLU A 77 -10.21 -3.45 23.53
C GLU A 77 -9.75 -3.22 22.08
N GLY A 78 -10.66 -2.74 21.24
CA GLY A 78 -10.39 -2.50 19.82
C GLY A 78 -11.63 -2.00 19.09
N ILE A 79 -11.42 -1.52 17.87
CA ILE A 79 -12.49 -1.10 16.98
C ILE A 79 -13.20 -2.36 16.45
N VAL A 80 -14.52 -2.33 16.39
CA VAL A 80 -15.36 -3.45 15.92
C VAL A 80 -16.26 -3.04 14.76
N GLY A 81 -16.74 -4.01 14.00
CA GLY A 81 -17.67 -3.77 12.90
C GLY A 81 -17.02 -3.02 11.74
N LYS A 82 -17.79 -2.15 11.10
CA LYS A 82 -17.41 -1.32 9.96
C LYS A 82 -16.36 -0.28 10.29
N GLN A 83 -16.25 0.12 11.56
CA GLN A 83 -15.20 1.04 11.96
C GLN A 83 -13.80 0.40 11.87
N LEU A 84 -13.71 -0.94 11.87
CA LEU A 84 -12.45 -1.66 11.76
C LEU A 84 -11.92 -1.59 10.32
N ASP A 85 -10.76 -0.98 10.13
CA ASP A 85 -10.06 -0.95 8.85
C ASP A 85 -9.49 -2.34 8.50
N ILE A 86 -10.11 -3.03 7.55
CA ILE A 86 -9.70 -4.36 7.07
C ILE A 86 -8.73 -4.33 5.88
N ARG A 87 -8.25 -3.15 5.48
CA ARG A 87 -7.24 -3.06 4.41
C ARG A 87 -5.98 -3.85 4.79
N PRO A 88 -5.31 -4.48 3.81
CA PRO A 88 -4.10 -5.24 4.10
C PRO A 88 -3.02 -4.36 4.75
N PRO A 89 -2.36 -4.84 5.82
CA PRO A 89 -1.20 -4.16 6.39
C PRO A 89 -0.14 -3.95 5.32
N THR A 90 0.37 -2.72 5.22
CA THR A 90 1.35 -2.39 4.17
C THR A 90 2.71 -2.99 4.53
N LEU A 91 3.31 -3.70 3.57
CA LEU A 91 4.63 -4.29 3.71
C LEU A 91 5.68 -3.46 2.95
N PRO A 92 6.89 -3.28 3.51
CA PRO A 92 7.97 -2.60 2.82
C PRO A 92 8.53 -3.52 1.73
N ILE A 93 8.71 -2.98 0.53
CA ILE A 93 9.16 -3.72 -0.65
C ILE A 93 10.53 -3.16 -1.08
N PRO A 94 11.65 -3.87 -0.81
CA PRO A 94 12.94 -3.44 -1.29
C PRO A 94 13.04 -3.75 -2.79
N THR A 95 13.33 -2.74 -3.60
CA THR A 95 13.50 -2.88 -5.05
C THR A 95 14.97 -3.03 -5.45
N ILE A 96 15.90 -2.99 -4.50
CA ILE A 96 17.35 -2.97 -4.73
C ILE A 96 17.95 -4.33 -4.41
N SER A 97 18.81 -4.83 -5.28
CA SER A 97 19.57 -6.07 -5.04
C SER A 97 20.42 -5.97 -3.77
N GLU A 98 20.57 -7.06 -3.02
CA GLU A 98 21.38 -7.13 -1.78
C GLU A 98 20.96 -6.16 -0.66
N ALA A 99 19.82 -5.49 -0.82
CA ALA A 99 19.23 -4.65 0.20
C ALA A 99 18.15 -5.41 0.97
N PHE A 100 17.98 -5.11 2.24
CA PHE A 100 16.89 -5.65 3.04
C PHE A 100 16.17 -4.55 3.80
N VAL A 101 14.89 -4.78 4.07
CA VAL A 101 14.03 -3.84 4.76
C VAL A 101 13.19 -4.56 5.80
N ILE A 102 13.03 -3.92 6.96
CA ILE A 102 12.20 -4.42 8.05
C ILE A 102 11.36 -3.25 8.55
N TYR A 103 10.07 -3.48 8.73
CA TYR A 103 9.21 -2.60 9.51
C TYR A 103 9.10 -3.14 10.94
N ASN A 104 9.30 -2.28 11.93
CA ASN A 104 9.18 -2.64 13.33
C ASN A 104 8.70 -1.43 14.15
N HIS A 105 7.57 -1.57 14.85
CA HIS A 105 7.00 -0.57 15.79
C HIS A 105 7.09 0.89 15.29
N GLY A 106 6.53 1.18 14.11
CA GLY A 106 6.47 2.55 13.55
C GLY A 106 7.74 3.04 12.83
N MET A 107 8.76 2.19 12.73
CA MET A 107 10.00 2.50 12.02
C MET A 107 10.24 1.54 10.86
N VAL A 108 10.61 2.08 9.70
CA VAL A 108 11.18 1.29 8.60
C VAL A 108 12.70 1.38 8.70
N THR A 109 13.37 0.24 8.80
CA THR A 109 14.84 0.14 8.74
C THR A 109 15.22 -0.51 7.42
N PHE A 110 15.98 0.20 6.61
CA PHE A 110 16.43 -0.21 5.29
C PHE A 110 17.95 -0.24 5.27
N ASN A 111 18.57 -1.34 4.84
CA ASN A 111 20.01 -1.46 4.70
C ASN A 111 20.36 -1.69 3.23
N ALA A 112 21.35 -0.95 2.73
CA ALA A 112 21.86 -1.08 1.37
C ALA A 112 23.37 -0.78 1.31
N PRO A 113 24.08 -1.27 0.28
CA PRO A 113 25.45 -0.85 -0.01
C PRO A 113 25.59 0.66 -0.22
N VAL A 114 26.60 1.29 0.40
CA VAL A 114 26.89 2.73 0.23
C VAL A 114 27.19 3.07 -1.23
N SER A 115 27.78 2.12 -1.98
CA SER A 115 28.11 2.27 -3.40
C SER A 115 26.89 2.54 -4.27
N TYR A 116 25.68 2.19 -3.82
CA TYR A 116 24.44 2.41 -4.55
C TYR A 116 23.91 3.84 -4.44
N GLY A 117 24.46 4.65 -3.51
CA GLY A 117 24.16 6.08 -3.40
C GLY A 117 22.72 6.39 -3.02
N VAL A 118 22.01 5.48 -2.35
CA VAL A 118 20.58 5.57 -2.02
C VAL A 118 20.28 6.87 -1.28
N TRP A 119 21.04 7.18 -0.22
CA TRP A 119 20.82 8.38 0.58
C TRP A 119 20.80 9.68 -0.24
N ASN A 120 21.70 9.80 -1.21
CA ASN A 120 21.85 11.03 -2.00
C ASN A 120 20.64 11.26 -2.92
N ASN A 121 19.90 10.19 -3.25
CA ASN A 121 18.73 10.26 -4.12
C ASN A 121 17.43 10.53 -3.36
N ILE A 122 17.38 10.28 -2.03
CA ILE A 122 16.18 10.48 -1.20
C ILE A 122 15.59 11.89 -1.34
N PRO A 123 16.37 12.99 -1.21
CA PRO A 123 15.82 14.34 -1.38
C PRO A 123 15.13 14.56 -2.72
N SER A 124 15.69 14.01 -3.80
CA SER A 124 15.10 14.16 -5.14
C SER A 124 13.79 13.38 -5.29
N SER A 125 13.72 12.17 -4.70
CA SER A 125 12.50 11.36 -4.70
C SER A 125 11.38 12.00 -3.87
N LEU A 126 11.71 12.52 -2.67
CA LEU A 126 10.75 13.24 -1.84
C LEU A 126 10.13 14.44 -2.58
N ASN A 127 10.98 15.23 -3.27
CA ASN A 127 10.49 16.36 -4.08
C ASN A 127 9.56 15.91 -5.22
N LYS A 128 9.83 14.78 -5.90
CA LYS A 128 8.92 14.21 -6.90
C LYS A 128 7.55 13.85 -6.32
N GLN A 129 7.52 13.42 -5.06
CA GLN A 129 6.28 13.14 -4.32
C GLN A 129 5.62 14.41 -3.74
N ASN A 130 6.13 15.60 -4.08
CA ASN A 130 5.69 16.90 -3.53
C ASN A 130 5.85 16.99 -2.00
N ILE A 131 6.84 16.30 -1.44
CA ILE A 131 7.20 16.35 -0.02
C ILE A 131 8.40 17.28 0.14
N LEU A 132 8.16 18.45 0.72
CA LEU A 132 9.19 19.47 0.94
C LEU A 132 10.10 19.10 2.12
N LEU A 133 11.37 19.48 2.01
CA LEU A 133 12.37 19.25 3.04
C LEU A 133 12.43 20.46 3.98
N SER A 134 12.34 20.21 5.28
CA SER A 134 12.55 21.21 6.33
C SER A 134 14.04 21.38 6.62
N SER A 135 14.79 20.28 6.67
CA SER A 135 16.25 20.28 6.80
C SER A 135 16.85 19.02 6.19
N SER A 136 18.09 19.10 5.73
CA SER A 136 18.84 17.95 5.23
C SER A 136 20.33 18.13 5.51
N ASP A 137 20.95 17.09 6.05
CA ASP A 137 22.38 17.00 6.26
C ASP A 137 22.90 15.60 5.90
N SER A 138 24.16 15.31 6.24
CA SER A 138 24.80 14.03 5.95
C SER A 138 24.21 12.81 6.69
N LYS A 139 23.41 13.00 7.73
CA LYS A 139 22.87 11.93 8.59
C LYS A 139 21.36 12.01 8.80
N THR A 140 20.74 13.17 8.58
CA THR A 140 19.33 13.41 8.87
C THR A 140 18.67 14.17 7.74
N ILE A 141 17.48 13.73 7.34
CA ILE A 141 16.54 14.46 6.50
C ILE A 141 15.25 14.62 7.30
N LYS A 142 14.74 15.84 7.38
CA LYS A 142 13.44 16.16 7.97
C LYS A 142 12.56 16.78 6.91
N THR A 143 11.31 16.34 6.85
CA THR A 143 10.31 16.92 5.92
C THR A 143 9.42 17.92 6.64
N ASP A 144 8.85 18.85 5.88
CA ASP A 144 7.69 19.60 6.36
C ASP A 144 6.45 18.70 6.39
N ASN A 145 5.32 19.25 6.86
CA ASN A 145 4.03 18.56 6.78
C ASN A 145 3.57 18.51 5.31
N ALA A 146 3.62 17.31 4.72
CA ALA A 146 3.13 17.04 3.39
C ALA A 146 1.67 16.57 3.43
N VAL A 147 0.89 16.95 2.41
CA VAL A 147 -0.49 16.49 2.22
C VAL A 147 -0.45 15.22 1.36
N ILE A 148 -0.81 14.09 1.95
CA ILE A 148 -0.83 12.78 1.29
C ILE A 148 -2.28 12.44 0.92
N ILE A 149 -2.51 12.22 -0.36
CA ILE A 149 -3.81 11.83 -0.92
C ILE A 149 -3.71 10.39 -1.40
N ARG A 150 -4.74 9.59 -1.08
CA ARG A 150 -4.79 8.17 -1.40
C ARG A 150 -6.21 7.82 -1.88
N GLN A 151 -6.31 6.92 -2.85
CA GLN A 151 -7.56 6.59 -3.54
C GLN A 151 -8.49 5.66 -2.75
N ASP A 152 -7.98 5.08 -1.66
CA ASP A 152 -8.70 4.23 -0.72
C ASP A 152 -9.10 5.02 0.54
N GLU A 153 -9.10 6.35 0.49
CA GLU A 153 -9.39 7.24 1.62
C GLU A 153 -10.30 8.38 1.21
N GLN A 154 -11.14 8.81 2.14
CA GLN A 154 -12.02 9.97 1.95
C GLN A 154 -11.29 11.30 2.16
N GLN A 155 -10.45 11.35 3.19
CA GLN A 155 -9.79 12.57 3.63
C GLN A 155 -8.28 12.43 3.47
N PRO A 156 -7.60 13.49 2.99
CA PRO A 156 -6.16 13.51 2.95
C PRO A 156 -5.57 13.56 4.35
N VAL A 157 -4.34 13.08 4.46
CA VAL A 157 -3.56 13.12 5.71
C VAL A 157 -2.42 14.11 5.60
N ARG A 158 -2.08 14.75 6.72
CA ARG A 158 -0.87 15.54 6.86
C ARG A 158 0.17 14.76 7.64
N ALA A 159 1.32 14.53 7.02
CA ALA A 159 2.40 13.77 7.62
C ALA A 159 3.74 14.50 7.48
N SER A 160 4.58 14.39 8.51
CA SER A 160 5.99 14.77 8.42
C SER A 160 6.87 13.60 8.81
N PHE A 161 8.06 13.51 8.22
CA PHE A 161 8.95 12.36 8.34
C PHE A 161 10.34 12.79 8.81
N VAL A 162 10.99 11.89 9.54
CA VAL A 162 12.40 11.98 9.88
C VAL A 162 13.09 10.74 9.34
N ILE A 163 14.12 10.97 8.53
CA ILE A 163 14.91 9.93 7.91
C ILE A 163 16.34 10.08 8.44
N ASN A 164 16.87 9.04 9.07
CA ASN A 164 18.24 9.02 9.56
C ASN A 164 19.10 8.02 8.78
N ARG A 165 20.39 8.32 8.68
CA ARG A 165 21.41 7.44 8.10
C ARG A 165 22.52 7.14 9.09
N GLN A 166 22.93 5.88 9.10
CA GLN A 166 24.15 5.42 9.74
C GLN A 166 24.95 4.57 8.76
N ILE A 167 26.24 4.86 8.61
CA ILE A 167 27.14 4.06 7.75
C ILE A 167 27.87 3.07 8.65
N ILE A 168 27.81 1.78 8.28
CA ILE A 168 28.48 0.68 8.97
C ILE A 168 29.25 -0.12 7.93
N GLY A 169 30.57 0.06 7.90
CA GLY A 169 31.44 -0.54 6.89
C GLY A 169 31.07 -0.04 5.49
N GLU A 170 30.75 -0.97 4.60
CA GLU A 170 30.34 -0.70 3.21
C GLU A 170 28.82 -0.56 3.03
N THR A 171 28.05 -0.62 4.12
CA THR A 171 26.58 -0.49 4.09
C THR A 171 26.12 0.79 4.77
N GLU A 172 25.00 1.34 4.30
CA GLU A 172 24.24 2.37 4.99
C GLU A 172 22.92 1.80 5.49
N THR A 173 22.63 2.05 6.75
CA THR A 173 21.34 1.81 7.39
C THR A 173 20.56 3.12 7.41
N ILE A 174 19.39 3.10 6.78
CA ILE A 174 18.47 4.22 6.66
C ILE A 174 17.22 3.89 7.47
N THR A 175 16.88 4.72 8.44
CA THR A 175 15.66 4.57 9.24
C THR A 175 14.67 5.66 8.88
N ILE A 176 13.41 5.30 8.62
CA ILE A 176 12.32 6.24 8.35
C ILE A 176 11.31 6.12 9.48
N VAL A 177 10.96 7.26 10.08
CA VAL A 177 9.88 7.37 11.08
C VAL A 177 8.97 8.54 10.75
N LEU A 178 7.72 8.45 11.20
CA LEU A 178 6.81 9.59 11.22
C LEU A 178 7.15 10.50 12.41
N ASN A 179 7.20 11.80 12.16
CA ASN A 179 7.28 12.83 13.19
C ASN A 179 5.90 13.40 13.54
N SER A 180 4.97 13.43 12.57
CA SER A 180 3.56 13.74 12.81
C SER A 180 2.68 13.01 11.81
N LEU A 181 1.46 12.67 12.22
CA LEU A 181 0.44 12.08 11.37
C LEU A 181 -0.94 12.56 11.80
N THR A 182 -1.62 13.35 10.96
CA THR A 182 -2.94 13.91 11.30
C THR A 182 -3.94 13.79 10.17
N ARG A 183 -5.21 13.54 10.51
CA ARG A 183 -6.34 13.48 9.57
C ARG A 183 -7.47 14.33 10.12
N GLY A 184 -7.96 15.30 9.35
CA GLY A 184 -9.05 16.17 9.81
C GLY A 184 -8.78 16.94 11.12
N GLY A 185 -7.51 17.05 11.55
CA GLY A 185 -7.12 17.65 12.84
C GLY A 185 -6.96 16.65 13.99
N GLU A 186 -7.35 15.38 13.80
CA GLU A 186 -7.10 14.29 14.73
C GLU A 186 -5.65 13.77 14.59
N ASP A 187 -5.00 13.47 15.71
CA ASP A 187 -3.69 12.83 15.75
C ASP A 187 -3.83 11.31 15.64
N LEU A 188 -3.19 10.73 14.62
CA LEU A 188 -3.22 9.31 14.32
C LEU A 188 -1.96 8.58 14.80
N MET A 189 -1.02 9.27 15.45
CA MET A 189 0.26 8.67 15.89
C MET A 189 0.08 7.53 16.90
N SER A 190 -1.05 7.48 17.61
CA SER A 190 -1.39 6.40 18.53
C SER A 190 -1.95 5.14 17.85
N GLN A 191 -2.28 5.20 16.55
CA GLN A 191 -2.90 4.11 15.81
C GLN A 191 -1.82 3.34 15.01
N PRO A 192 -1.39 2.13 15.44
CA PRO A 192 -0.23 1.46 14.85
C PRO A 192 -0.39 1.14 13.37
N ILE A 193 -1.61 0.79 12.94
CA ILE A 193 -1.90 0.45 11.54
C ILE A 193 -1.81 1.66 10.61
N GLU A 194 -2.22 2.85 11.07
CA GLU A 194 -2.08 4.09 10.32
C GLU A 194 -0.60 4.49 10.23
N VAL A 195 0.12 4.46 11.36
CA VAL A 195 1.56 4.71 11.39
C VAL A 195 2.30 3.80 10.41
N GLN A 196 2.04 2.48 10.44
CA GLN A 196 2.60 1.51 9.50
C GLN A 196 2.29 1.89 8.05
N ARG A 197 1.02 2.14 7.74
CA ARG A 197 0.56 2.41 6.38
C ARG A 197 1.28 3.60 5.75
N TYR A 198 1.44 4.71 6.48
CA TYR A 198 2.06 5.91 5.91
C TYR A 198 3.59 5.86 5.92
N VAL A 199 4.24 5.29 6.95
CA VAL A 199 5.70 5.18 6.96
C VAL A 199 6.21 4.18 5.91
N VAL A 200 5.54 3.04 5.78
CA VAL A 200 5.83 2.04 4.75
C VAL A 200 5.40 2.53 3.37
N GLY A 201 4.27 3.25 3.30
CA GLY A 201 3.81 3.89 2.07
C GLY A 201 4.85 4.84 1.49
N LEU A 202 5.43 5.72 2.33
CA LEU A 202 6.53 6.59 1.90
C LEU A 202 7.72 5.77 1.40
N PHE A 203 8.15 4.76 2.16
CA PHE A 203 9.27 3.91 1.76
C PHE A 203 9.04 3.30 0.36
N ASN A 204 7.89 2.68 0.14
CA ASN A 204 7.56 2.06 -1.13
C ASN A 204 7.50 3.09 -2.28
N GLN A 205 6.98 4.30 -2.02
CA GLN A 205 6.91 5.37 -3.03
C GLN A 205 8.30 5.86 -3.46
N ILE A 206 9.25 5.94 -2.53
CA ILE A 206 10.61 6.44 -2.86
C ILE A 206 11.51 5.34 -3.44
N MET A 207 11.21 4.06 -3.20
CA MET A 207 12.05 2.96 -3.69
C MET A 207 12.20 2.91 -5.21
N ASP A 208 11.21 3.42 -5.95
CA ASP A 208 11.26 3.54 -7.41
C ASP A 208 12.13 4.68 -7.90
N ASP A 209 12.77 5.46 -7.03
CA ASP A 209 13.61 6.60 -7.43
C ASP A 209 14.99 6.58 -6.78
N VAL A 210 15.11 6.00 -5.58
CA VAL A 210 16.35 6.10 -4.80
C VAL A 210 17.49 5.22 -5.33
N ALA A 211 17.19 4.19 -6.13
CA ALA A 211 18.19 3.42 -6.85
C ALA A 211 18.16 3.66 -8.36
N PRO A 212 19.34 3.65 -9.02
CA PRO A 212 19.45 3.51 -10.47
C PRO A 212 18.64 2.33 -10.98
N GLU A 213 18.03 2.47 -12.16
CA GLU A 213 17.26 1.38 -12.79
C GLU A 213 18.07 0.09 -12.94
N SER A 214 19.38 0.20 -13.16
CA SER A 214 20.28 -0.97 -13.29
C SER A 214 20.39 -1.83 -12.03
N LEU A 215 20.07 -1.27 -10.86
CA LEU A 215 20.12 -2.00 -9.58
C LEU A 215 18.74 -2.49 -9.13
N ARG A 216 17.69 -2.19 -9.92
CA ARG A 216 16.33 -2.56 -9.57
C ARG A 216 16.06 -4.02 -9.92
N THR A 217 15.61 -4.77 -8.93
CA THR A 217 15.09 -6.11 -9.11
C THR A 217 13.57 -6.06 -9.20
N VAL A 218 12.99 -6.62 -10.26
CA VAL A 218 11.53 -6.81 -10.33
C VAL A 218 11.13 -7.79 -9.23
N PRO A 219 10.06 -7.54 -8.45
CA PRO A 219 9.51 -8.55 -7.56
C PRO A 219 9.25 -9.82 -8.35
N ILE A 220 9.69 -10.97 -7.84
CA ILE A 220 9.48 -12.26 -8.51
C ILE A 220 7.97 -12.48 -8.61
N LYS A 221 7.39 -12.28 -9.80
CA LYS A 221 6.07 -12.83 -10.11
C LYS A 221 6.20 -14.34 -10.08
N GLU A 222 5.35 -15.03 -9.31
CA GLU A 222 5.13 -16.46 -9.53
C GLU A 222 4.75 -16.63 -11.00
N LYS A 223 5.58 -17.37 -11.75
CA LYS A 223 5.35 -17.63 -13.17
C LYS A 223 4.11 -18.49 -13.30
N THR A 224 3.04 -17.92 -13.84
CA THR A 224 1.87 -18.68 -14.29
C THR A 224 2.30 -19.63 -15.43
N GLU A 225 1.60 -20.74 -15.63
CA GLU A 225 2.01 -21.78 -16.60
C GLU A 225 2.18 -21.29 -18.05
N GLU A 226 1.57 -20.15 -18.41
CA GLU A 226 1.72 -19.49 -19.71
C GLU A 226 3.15 -18.96 -19.93
N ASP A 227 3.81 -18.41 -18.90
CA ASP A 227 5.18 -17.85 -19.00
C ASP A 227 6.25 -18.93 -19.20
N LYS A 228 5.94 -20.20 -18.87
CA LYS A 228 6.85 -21.33 -19.13
C LYS A 228 6.91 -21.71 -20.61
N LYS A 229 5.88 -21.35 -21.39
CA LYS A 229 5.81 -21.67 -22.82
C LYS A 229 6.71 -20.75 -23.65
N ASP A 230 6.72 -19.46 -23.33
CA ASP A 230 7.54 -18.46 -24.04
C ASP A 230 9.05 -18.62 -23.77
N SER A 231 9.44 -19.15 -22.60
CA SER A 231 10.85 -19.47 -22.31
C SER A 231 11.42 -20.66 -23.10
N LYS A 232 10.56 -21.52 -23.66
CA LYS A 232 10.99 -22.60 -24.58
C LYS A 232 11.17 -22.11 -26.01
N GLU A 233 10.52 -21.01 -26.38
CA GLU A 233 10.57 -20.48 -27.74
C GLU A 233 11.74 -19.52 -27.96
N SER A 234 12.31 -18.98 -26.87
CA SER A 234 13.46 -18.08 -26.87
C SER A 234 14.80 -18.72 -26.47
N ASP A 235 14.90 -20.06 -26.42
CA ASP A 235 16.18 -20.74 -26.14
C ASP A 235 17.17 -20.46 -27.28
N PRO A 236 18.25 -19.67 -27.07
CA PRO A 236 19.21 -19.33 -28.12
C PRO A 236 20.02 -20.54 -28.61
N ASN A 237 19.90 -21.69 -27.95
CA ASN A 237 20.51 -22.95 -28.35
C ASN A 237 19.51 -23.95 -28.96
N LYS A 238 18.29 -23.52 -29.30
CA LYS A 238 17.27 -24.39 -29.90
C LYS A 238 17.74 -24.97 -31.23
N ASP A 239 18.30 -24.12 -32.11
CA ASP A 239 18.79 -24.53 -33.43
C ASP A 239 19.98 -25.50 -33.31
N LEU A 240 20.91 -25.24 -32.38
CA LEU A 240 22.04 -26.15 -32.09
C LEU A 240 21.58 -27.53 -31.58
N LYS A 241 20.47 -27.59 -30.84
CA LYS A 241 19.90 -28.84 -30.33
C LYS A 241 19.12 -29.60 -31.40
N GLU A 242 18.51 -28.91 -32.36
CA GLU A 242 17.86 -29.54 -33.52
C GLU A 242 18.90 -30.10 -34.50
N ASP A 243 19.98 -29.37 -34.78
CA ASP A 243 21.09 -29.82 -35.63
C ASP A 243 21.84 -31.03 -35.05
N LEU A 244 22.03 -31.09 -33.72
CA LEU A 244 22.57 -32.28 -33.06
C LEU A 244 21.64 -33.49 -33.16
N LYS A 245 20.34 -33.26 -33.25
CA LYS A 245 19.34 -34.34 -33.31
C LYS A 245 19.28 -34.97 -34.70
N ASP A 246 19.43 -34.15 -35.75
CA ASP A 246 19.42 -34.62 -37.13
C ASP A 246 20.74 -35.27 -37.55
N SER A 247 21.88 -34.85 -36.98
CA SER A 247 23.16 -35.55 -37.16
C SER A 247 23.15 -36.96 -36.54
N ILE A 248 22.59 -37.11 -35.33
CA ILE A 248 22.42 -38.42 -34.68
C ILE A 248 21.47 -39.34 -35.45
N ARG A 249 20.55 -38.78 -36.26
CA ARG A 249 19.58 -39.55 -37.06
C ARG A 249 20.13 -40.01 -38.40
N LYS A 250 21.23 -39.41 -38.89
CA LYS A 250 21.90 -39.78 -40.14
C LYS A 250 22.94 -40.89 -39.98
N ASP A 251 23.39 -41.13 -38.75
CA ASP A 251 24.35 -42.19 -38.40
C ASP A 251 23.68 -43.46 -37.83
N ARG A 252 22.39 -43.68 -38.12
CA ARG A 252 21.67 -44.94 -37.88
C ARG A 252 21.09 -45.53 -39.15
#